data_AF-A0A2V6IYD1-F1
#
_entry.id   AF-A0A2V6IYD1-F1
#
_cell.length_a   1.000
_cell.length_b   1.000
_cell.length_c   1.000
_cell.angle_alpha   90.00
_cell.angle_beta   90.00
_cell.angle_gamma   90.00
#
_symmetry.space_group_name_H-M   'P 1'
#
loop_
_entity.id
_entity.type
_entity.pdbx_description
1 polymer ?
#
loop_
_entity_poly.entity_id
_entity_poly.type
_entity_poly.pdbx_seq_one_letter_code
_entity_poly.pdbx_strand_id
1 'polypeptide(L)'
;MQTVIQVIATGTGSLRNKIMSDPQLEKKFDFIKVWHKQPSRPHGWAKIHSTRDVHGAINLEWHARSRTLICRVVTKHGTKPNSIMVI
;
A
#
# COMPACT_ATOMS: atom_id res chain seq x y z
N MET A 1 10.17 -5.23 11.26
CA MET A 1 10.39 -6.23 10.17
C MET A 1 9.75 -5.68 8.91
N GLN A 2 10.17 -6.12 7.72
CA GLN A 2 9.53 -5.73 6.46
C GLN A 2 9.16 -6.96 5.65
N THR A 3 7.94 -6.99 5.13
CA THR A 3 7.48 -7.96 4.14
C THR A 3 7.27 -7.25 2.82
N VAL A 4 7.77 -7.84 1.74
CA VAL A 4 7.60 -7.32 0.38
C VAL A 4 6.65 -8.23 -0.38
N ILE A 5 5.60 -7.64 -0.93
CA ILE A 5 4.68 -8.31 -1.84
C ILE A 5 4.85 -7.66 -3.20
N GLN A 6 5.19 -8.48 -4.19
CA GLN A 6 5.31 -8.04 -5.56
C GLN A 6 4.13 -8.59 -6.36
N VAL A 7 3.39 -7.70 -7.02
CA VAL A 7 2.27 -8.04 -7.89
C VAL A 7 2.61 -7.62 -9.30
N ILE A 8 2.64 -8.59 -10.22
CA ILE A 8 2.83 -8.35 -11.65
C ILE A 8 1.45 -8.34 -12.29
N ALA A 9 1.04 -7.19 -12.84
CA ALA A 9 -0.30 -7.00 -13.39
C ALA A 9 -0.32 -7.20 -14.91
N THR A 10 -1.37 -7.84 -15.41
CA THR A 10 -1.59 -8.08 -16.85
C THR A 10 -2.40 -6.98 -17.53
N GLY A 11 -3.17 -6.17 -16.78
CA GLY A 11 -4.03 -5.11 -17.30
C GLY A 11 -3.35 -3.75 -17.55
N THR A 12 -4.14 -2.77 -17.98
CA THR A 12 -3.70 -1.38 -18.18
C THR A 12 -4.01 -0.51 -16.95
N GLY A 13 -3.23 0.57 -16.80
CA GLY A 13 -3.36 1.53 -15.71
C GLY A 13 -2.57 1.18 -14.45
N SER A 14 -2.53 2.12 -13.51
CA SER A 14 -1.79 1.99 -12.25
C SER A 14 -2.61 1.23 -11.22
N LEU A 15 -2.15 0.04 -10.80
CA LEU A 15 -2.78 -0.71 -9.71
C LEU A 15 -2.76 0.09 -8.40
N ARG A 16 -1.69 0.85 -8.16
CA ARG A 16 -1.61 1.80 -7.04
C ARG A 16 -2.73 2.84 -7.10
N ASN A 17 -3.05 3.39 -8.28
CA ASN A 17 -4.15 4.35 -8.40
C ASN A 17 -5.50 3.67 -8.12
N LYS A 18 -5.72 2.46 -8.65
CA LYS A 18 -6.93 1.68 -8.40
C LYS A 18 -7.16 1.45 -6.90
N ILE A 19 -6.12 1.03 -6.18
CA ILE A 19 -6.17 0.86 -4.71
C ILE A 19 -6.48 2.21 -4.03
N MET A 20 -5.79 3.28 -4.41
CA MET A 20 -5.97 4.59 -3.78
C MET A 20 -7.31 5.27 -4.12
N SER A 21 -7.99 4.87 -5.19
CA SER A 21 -9.34 5.33 -5.52
C SER A 21 -10.45 4.40 -5.02
N ASP A 22 -10.11 3.21 -4.52
CA ASP A 22 -11.10 2.24 -4.06
C ASP A 22 -11.82 2.74 -2.79
N PRO A 23 -13.15 2.88 -2.79
CA PRO A 23 -13.91 3.23 -1.60
C PRO A 23 -13.96 2.09 -0.58
N GLN A 24 -13.73 0.83 -0.98
CA GLN A 24 -13.70 -0.31 -0.05
C GLN A 24 -12.47 -0.32 0.83
N LEU A 25 -11.39 0.37 0.44
CA LEU A 25 -10.16 0.45 1.20
C LEU A 25 -10.41 0.92 2.64
N GLU A 26 -11.22 1.96 2.79
CA GLU A 26 -11.62 2.49 4.11
C GLU A 26 -12.84 1.73 4.67
N LYS A 27 -13.86 1.46 3.83
CA LYS A 27 -15.15 0.90 4.29
C LYS A 27 -15.10 -0.55 4.75
N LYS A 28 -14.22 -1.36 4.16
CA LYS A 28 -14.18 -2.82 4.36
C LYS A 28 -12.86 -3.30 4.95
N PHE A 29 -11.76 -2.67 4.56
CA PHE A 29 -10.43 -3.14 4.88
C PHE A 29 -9.74 -2.35 5.99
N ASP A 30 -10.41 -1.36 6.58
CA ASP A 30 -9.88 -0.58 7.72
C ASP A 30 -8.53 0.09 7.40
N PHE A 31 -8.34 0.57 6.17
CA PHE A 31 -7.13 1.29 5.78
C PHE A 31 -7.41 2.75 5.44
N ILE A 32 -6.62 3.65 6.00
CA ILE A 32 -6.65 5.08 5.66
C ILE A 32 -5.52 5.46 4.70
N LYS A 33 -5.84 6.36 3.77
CA LYS A 33 -4.91 6.93 2.79
C LYS A 33 -4.18 8.09 3.44
N VAL A 34 -2.89 7.92 3.73
CA VAL A 34 -2.13 8.94 4.47
C VAL A 34 -1.36 9.86 3.52
N TRP A 35 -0.78 9.32 2.44
CA TRP A 35 0.00 10.14 1.51
C TRP A 35 -0.15 9.65 0.07
N HIS A 36 -0.49 10.56 -0.86
CA HIS A 36 -0.67 10.21 -2.27
C HIS A 36 -0.02 11.17 -3.30
N LYS A 37 0.26 12.43 -2.94
CA LYS A 37 0.93 13.43 -3.78
C LYS A 37 1.78 14.35 -2.89
N GLN A 38 3.10 14.20 -2.94
CA GLN A 38 4.02 15.27 -2.48
C GLN A 38 4.85 15.73 -3.68
N PRO A 39 5.08 17.05 -3.84
CA PRO A 39 5.84 17.60 -4.98
C PRO A 39 7.26 17.02 -5.11
N SER A 40 7.87 16.57 -4.00
CA SER A 40 9.27 16.11 -3.94
C SER A 40 9.46 14.60 -4.12
N ARG A 41 8.41 13.84 -4.37
CA ARG A 41 8.50 12.37 -4.45
C ARG A 41 7.99 11.84 -5.79
N PRO A 42 8.68 10.87 -6.43
CA PRO A 42 8.34 10.36 -7.76
C PRO A 42 6.87 9.94 -7.88
N HIS A 43 6.22 10.09 -9.05
CA HIS A 43 4.77 9.88 -9.21
C HIS A 43 4.23 8.44 -8.98
N GLY A 44 5.05 7.51 -8.47
CA GLY A 44 4.74 6.09 -8.32
C GLY A 44 4.33 5.61 -6.91
N TRP A 45 4.53 6.40 -5.85
CA TRP A 45 4.33 5.91 -4.47
C TRP A 45 3.01 6.36 -3.82
N ALA A 46 2.49 5.55 -2.91
CA ALA A 46 1.47 5.90 -1.93
C ALA A 46 1.76 5.25 -0.58
N LYS A 47 1.17 5.78 0.48
CA LYS A 47 1.22 5.19 1.81
C LYS A 47 -0.18 5.06 2.39
N ILE A 48 -0.49 3.86 2.87
CA ILE A 48 -1.72 3.54 3.61
C ILE A 48 -1.37 3.00 5.00
N HIS A 49 -2.25 3.26 5.96
CA HIS A 49 -2.12 2.80 7.34
C HIS A 49 -3.38 2.06 7.75
N SER A 50 -3.24 1.04 8.59
CA SER A 50 -4.38 0.42 9.25
C SER A 50 -5.00 1.43 10.23
N THR A 51 -6.32 1.49 10.31
CA THR A 51 -7.06 2.24 11.35
C THR A 51 -7.12 1.48 12.67
N ARG A 52 -6.85 0.18 12.65
CA ARG A 52 -6.71 -0.66 13.85
C ARG A 52 -5.45 -0.24 14.62
N ASP A 53 -5.41 -0.57 15.92
CA ASP A 53 -4.29 -0.29 16.83
C ASP A 53 -3.05 -1.18 16.55
N VAL A 54 -2.61 -1.18 15.30
CA VAL A 54 -1.45 -1.93 14.82
C VAL A 54 -0.45 -0.96 14.21
N HIS A 55 0.71 -0.86 14.85
CA HIS A 55 1.74 0.06 14.44
C HIS A 55 2.49 -0.42 13.20
N GLY A 56 2.21 0.21 12.07
CA GLY A 56 2.92 -0.05 10.83
C GLY A 56 2.41 0.78 9.67
N ALA A 57 2.91 0.48 8.46
CA ALA A 57 2.50 1.14 7.24
C ALA A 57 2.63 0.20 6.05
N ILE A 58 1.79 0.39 5.04
CA ILE A 58 1.95 -0.25 3.73
C ILE A 58 2.35 0.85 2.74
N ASN A 59 3.56 0.73 2.19
CA ASN A 59 4.02 1.59 1.12
C ASN A 59 3.75 0.89 -0.21
N LEU A 60 3.04 1.57 -1.10
CA LEU A 60 2.71 1.11 -2.44
C LEU A 60 3.61 1.83 -3.42
N GLU A 61 4.24 1.11 -4.35
CA GLU A 61 5.06 1.68 -5.41
C GLU A 61 4.69 1.04 -6.75
N TRP A 62 4.33 1.87 -7.73
CA TRP A 62 3.95 1.42 -9.05
C TRP A 62 5.04 1.69 -10.09
N HIS A 63 5.52 0.62 -10.71
CA HIS A 63 6.42 0.67 -11.85
C HIS A 63 5.64 0.42 -13.14
N ALA A 64 5.30 1.51 -13.85
CA ALA A 64 4.45 1.43 -15.04
C ALA A 64 5.09 0.62 -16.18
N ARG A 65 6.41 0.74 -16.39
CA ARG A 65 7.14 0.05 -17.46
C ARG A 65 7.06 -1.48 -17.32
N SER A 66 7.19 -2.00 -16.10
CA SER A 66 7.14 -3.43 -15.81
C SER A 66 5.77 -3.89 -15.30
N ARG A 67 4.78 -3.00 -15.26
CA ARG A 67 3.44 -3.23 -14.69
C ARG A 67 3.48 -3.90 -13.32
N THR A 68 4.43 -3.48 -12.49
CA THR A 68 4.70 -4.10 -11.19
C THR A 68 4.26 -3.17 -10.07
N LEU A 69 3.45 -3.68 -9.15
CA LEU A 69 3.19 -3.06 -7.86
C LEU A 69 4.10 -3.70 -6.82
N ILE A 70 4.88 -2.90 -6.12
CA ILE A 70 5.64 -3.31 -4.94
C ILE A 70 4.92 -2.77 -3.71
N CYS A 71 4.47 -3.67 -2.85
CA CYS A 71 3.91 -3.34 -1.55
C CYS A 71 4.94 -3.68 -0.48
N ARG A 72 5.38 -2.69 0.30
CA ARG A 72 6.24 -2.90 1.48
C ARG A 72 5.40 -2.73 2.73
N VAL A 73 5.11 -3.84 3.39
CA VAL A 73 4.47 -3.87 4.71
C VAL A 73 5.55 -3.74 5.77
N VAL A 74 5.53 -2.62 6.48
CA VAL A 74 6.51 -2.29 7.52
C VAL A 74 5.84 -2.42 8.88
N THR A 75 6.35 -3.31 9.72
CA THR A 75 5.89 -3.48 11.10
C THR A 75 6.78 -2.72 12.08
N LYS A 76 6.18 -2.16 13.14
CA LYS A 76 6.88 -1.48 14.25
C LYS A 76 6.51 -2.12 15.59
N HIS A 77 7.34 -1.90 16.62
CA HIS A 77 7.06 -2.32 18.00
C HIS A 77 6.71 -3.81 18.18
N GLY A 78 7.39 -4.70 17.45
CA GLY A 78 7.17 -6.15 17.57
C GLY A 78 5.90 -6.68 16.89
N THR A 79 5.11 -5.83 16.21
CA THR A 79 3.95 -6.28 15.44
C THR A 79 4.35 -7.20 14.28
N LYS A 80 3.48 -8.17 13.97
CA LYS A 80 3.67 -9.13 12.89
C LYS A 80 2.99 -8.63 11.61
N PRO A 81 3.51 -8.95 10.41
CA PRO A 81 2.96 -8.44 9.14
C PRO A 81 1.47 -8.82 8.92
N ASN A 82 1.05 -9.99 9.38
CA ASN A 82 -0.35 -10.44 9.33
C ASN A 82 -1.30 -9.62 10.23
N SER A 83 -0.78 -8.90 11.21
CA SER A 83 -1.61 -7.98 12.02
C SER A 83 -1.98 -6.71 11.24
N ILE A 84 -1.19 -6.36 10.21
CA ILE A 84 -1.42 -5.19 9.35
C ILE A 84 -2.20 -5.59 8.10
N MET A 85 -1.95 -6.78 7.56
CA MET A 85 -2.63 -7.29 6.37
C MET A 85 -3.92 -8.00 6.78
N VAL A 86 -5.07 -7.55 6.28
CA VAL A 86 -6.31 -8.33 6.36
C VAL A 86 -6.19 -9.49 5.38
N ILE A 87 -5.77 -10.66 5.85
CA ILE A 87 -5.79 -11.94 5.11
C ILE A 87 -6.72 -12.89 5.85
#